data_AF-A0AAD6PFG5-F1
#
_entry.id   AF-A0AAD6PFG5-F1
#
_cell.length_a   1.000
_cell.length_b   1.000
_cell.length_c   1.000
_cell.angle_alpha   90.00
_cell.angle_beta   90.00
_cell.angle_gamma   90.00
#
_symmetry.space_group_name_H-M   'P 1'
#
loop_
_entity.id
_entity.type
_entity.pdbx_description
1 polymer ?
#
loop_
_entity_poly.entity_id
_entity_poly.type
_entity_poly.pdbx_seq_one_letter_code
_entity_poly.pdbx_strand_id
1 'polypeptide(L)' 'MEGQPHPYAPTDLKLPGYAPNFLTQSTIVSVYGLSSLLVVSLIWILSEFTGQLLVVVALAGLATHWQKHNKQNLQ' A
#
# COMPACT_ATOMS: atom_id res chain seq x y z
N MET A 1 -11.69 -13.66 -38.94
CA MET A 1 -11.04 -12.41 -38.52
C MET A 1 -9.63 -12.79 -38.10
N GLU A 2 -8.65 -12.58 -38.98
CA GLU A 2 -7.26 -12.90 -38.65
C GLU A 2 -6.81 -11.92 -37.56
N GLY A 3 -6.48 -12.46 -36.39
CA GLY A 3 -6.14 -11.66 -35.21
C GLY A 3 -4.87 -10.84 -35.48
N GLN A 4 -4.89 -9.57 -35.08
CA GLN A 4 -3.74 -8.69 -35.21
C GLN A 4 -2.50 -9.29 -34.52
N PRO A 5 -1.30 -9.23 -35.12
CA PRO A 5 -0.10 -9.86 -34.56
C PRO A 5 0.29 -9.30 -33.18
N HIS A 6 -0.03 -8.03 -32.93
CA HIS A 6 0.24 -7.36 -31.67
C HIS A 6 -0.82 -6.29 -31.36
N PRO A 7 -1.01 -5.91 -30.07
CA PRO A 7 -1.99 -4.91 -29.64
C PRO A 7 -1.50 -3.46 -29.79
N TYR A 8 -0.25 -3.24 -30.21
CA TYR A 8 0.32 -1.90 -30.38
C TYR A 8 -0.14 -1.21 -31.67
N ALA A 9 -0.21 0.12 -31.61
CA ALA A 9 -0.39 0.98 -32.78
C ALA A 9 0.96 1.66 -33.14
N PRO A 10 1.29 1.81 -34.44
CA PRO A 10 0.48 1.45 -35.60
C PRO A 10 0.55 -0.05 -35.92
N THR A 11 -0.52 -0.57 -36.50
CA THR A 11 -0.81 -2.00 -36.63
C THR A 11 0.03 -2.71 -37.70
N ASP A 12 0.70 -1.95 -38.56
CA ASP A 12 1.63 -2.41 -39.60
C ASP A 12 3.05 -2.65 -39.07
N LEU A 13 3.29 -2.42 -37.78
CA LEU A 13 4.60 -2.61 -37.15
C LEU A 13 4.98 -4.10 -37.16
N LYS A 14 6.16 -4.42 -37.66
CA LYS A 14 6.68 -5.79 -37.60
C LYS A 14 7.47 -5.96 -36.31
N LEU A 15 6.93 -6.73 -35.37
CA LEU A 15 7.59 -7.08 -34.10
C LEU A 15 8.07 -8.54 -34.12
N PRO A 16 9.22 -8.85 -34.77
CA PRO A 16 9.77 -10.19 -34.76
C PRO A 16 10.10 -10.59 -33.31
N GLY A 17 9.56 -11.72 -32.86
CA GLY A 17 9.73 -12.21 -31.49
C GLY A 17 8.74 -11.63 -30.48
N TYR A 18 7.67 -10.96 -30.91
CA TYR A 18 6.57 -10.58 -30.01
C TYR A 18 5.97 -11.82 -29.35
N ALA A 19 6.07 -11.88 -28.02
CA ALA A 19 5.45 -12.90 -27.18
C ALA A 19 4.47 -12.20 -26.22
N PRO A 20 3.16 -12.52 -26.27
CA PRO A 20 2.19 -12.00 -25.32
C PRO A 20 2.56 -12.36 -23.88
N ASN A 21 2.25 -11.48 -22.93
CA ASN A 21 2.37 -11.82 -21.53
C ASN A 21 1.33 -12.89 -21.17
N PHE A 22 1.78 -14.01 -20.61
CA PHE A 22 0.91 -15.10 -20.15
C PHE A 22 0.24 -14.79 -18.81
N LEU A 23 0.73 -13.79 -18.07
CA LEU A 23 0.15 -13.37 -16.81
C LEU A 23 -1.09 -12.50 -17.03
N THR A 24 -2.13 -12.79 -16.26
CA THR A 24 -3.30 -11.92 -16.19
C THR A 24 -2.93 -10.57 -15.58
N GLN A 25 -3.58 -9.51 -16.04
CA GLN A 25 -3.36 -8.15 -15.53
C GLN A 25 -3.58 -8.05 -14.02
N SER A 26 -4.56 -8.80 -13.49
CA SER A 26 -4.83 -8.88 -12.05
C SER A 26 -3.65 -9.44 -11.26
N THR A 27 -2.95 -10.43 -11.79
CA THR A 27 -1.76 -11.01 -11.15
C THR A 27 -0.63 -9.98 -11.06
N ILE A 28 -0.43 -9.19 -12.12
CA ILE A 28 0.61 -8.16 -12.14
C ILE A 28 0.29 -7.06 -11.12
N VAL A 29 -0.95 -6.57 -11.13
CA VAL A 29 -1.40 -5.50 -10.22
C VAL A 29 -1.42 -5.99 -8.78
N SER A 30 -1.82 -7.24 -8.51
CA SER A 30 -1.86 -7.78 -7.15
C SER A 30 -0.48 -7.95 -6.56
N VAL A 31 0.48 -8.50 -7.30
CA VAL A 31 1.86 -8.67 -6.83
C VAL A 31 2.51 -7.29 -6.60
N TYR A 32 2.32 -6.34 -7.53
CA TYR A 32 2.83 -4.97 -7.36
C TYR A 32 2.20 -4.27 -6.15
N GLY A 33 0.88 -4.36 -6.00
CA GLY A 33 0.16 -3.76 -4.87
C GLY A 33 0.55 -4.37 -3.54
N LEU A 34 0.56 -5.70 -3.43
CA LEU A 34 0.92 -6.41 -2.21
C LEU A 34 2.38 -6.15 -1.82
N SER A 35 3.32 -6.21 -2.77
CA SER A 35 4.73 -5.90 -2.49
C SER A 35 4.91 -4.46 -2.03
N SER A 36 4.25 -3.49 -2.66
CA SER A 36 4.29 -2.09 -2.24
C SER A 36 3.73 -1.90 -0.83
N LEU A 37 2.58 -2.52 -0.54
CA LEU A 37 1.99 -2.48 0.80
C LEU A 37 2.90 -3.14 1.85
N LEU A 38 3.55 -4.26 1.51
CA LEU A 38 4.51 -4.92 2.40
C LEU A 38 5.71 -4.02 2.69
N VAL A 39 6.29 -3.40 1.66
CA VAL A 39 7.44 -2.48 1.83
C VAL A 39 7.04 -1.27 2.68
N VAL A 40 5.90 -0.65 2.39
CA VAL A 40 5.39 0.48 3.18
C VAL A 40 5.13 0.05 4.62
N SER A 41 4.51 -1.12 4.84
CA SER A 41 4.23 -1.64 6.18
C SER A 41 5.50 -1.97 6.95
N LEU A 42 6.52 -2.55 6.30
CA LEU A 42 7.80 -2.84 6.91
C LEU A 42 8.55 -1.56 7.28
N ILE A 43 8.61 -0.58 6.39
CA ILE A 43 9.20 0.74 6.67
C ILE A 43 8.45 1.40 7.82
N TRP A 44 7.12 1.34 7.81
CA TRP A 44 6.27 1.88 8.86
C TRP A 44 6.61 1.23 10.21
N ILE A 45 6.61 -0.11 10.30
CA ILE A 45 6.93 -0.84 11.54
C ILE A 45 8.36 -0.56 12.02
N LEU A 46 9.33 -0.53 11.10
CA LEU A 46 10.73 -0.21 11.42
C LEU A 46 10.89 1.26 11.84
N SER A 47 10.10 2.17 11.29
CA SER A 47 10.07 3.60 11.65
C SER A 47 9.33 3.84 12.98
N GLU A 48 8.27 3.08 13.26
CA GLU A 48 7.52 3.10 14.52
C GLU A 48 8.40 2.77 15.73
N PHE A 49 9.47 1.99 15.52
CA PHE A 49 10.41 1.63 16.58
C PHE A 49 11.17 2.83 17.16
N THR A 50 11.08 4.03 16.55
CA THR A 50 11.86 5.20 17.00
C THR A 50 11.06 6.49 17.18
N GLY A 51 9.86 6.64 16.57
CA GLY A 51 9.18 7.96 16.53
C GLY A 51 7.70 8.04 16.94
N GLN A 52 6.89 7.00 16.73
CA GLN A 52 5.42 7.10 16.92
C GLN A 52 4.90 6.55 18.25
N LEU A 53 5.64 5.65 18.91
CA LEU A 53 5.26 5.15 20.23
C LEU A 53 5.10 6.30 21.24
N LEU A 54 5.94 7.33 21.14
CA LEU A 54 5.84 8.53 22.00
C LEU A 54 4.55 9.32 21.75
N VAL A 55 4.11 9.46 20.49
CA VAL A 55 2.87 10.19 20.16
C VAL A 55 1.64 9.40 20.58
N VAL A 56 1.60 8.09 20.31
CA VAL A 56 0.47 7.23 20.72
C VAL A 56 0.39 7.12 22.25
N VAL A 57 1.52 6.95 22.94
CA VAL A 57 1.57 6.96 24.41
C VAL A 57 1.22 8.34 24.96
N ALA A 58 1.65 9.44 24.33
CA ALA A 58 1.29 10.79 24.76
C ALA A 58 -0.21 11.06 24.60
N LEU A 59 -0.82 10.66 23.49
CA LEU A 59 -2.26 10.81 23.27
C LEU A 59 -3.07 9.91 24.21
N ALA A 60 -2.65 8.67 24.44
CA ALA A 60 -3.27 7.77 25.39
C ALA A 60 -3.12 8.27 26.85
N GLY A 61 -1.96 8.81 27.20
CA GLY A 61 -1.69 9.43 28.50
C GLY A 61 -2.53 10.69 28.73
N LEU A 62 -2.67 11.55 27.72
CA LEU A 62 -3.50 12.74 27.80
C LEU A 62 -4.99 12.38 27.93
N ALA A 63 -5.45 11.38 27.17
CA ALA A 63 -6.84 10.91 27.24
C ALA A 63 -7.17 10.32 28.61
N THR A 64 -6.28 9.53 29.19
CA THR A 64 -6.48 8.95 30.54
C THR A 64 -6.40 10.01 31.64
N HIS A 65 -5.50 10.99 31.53
CA HIS A 65 -5.44 12.13 32.46
C HIS A 65 -6.69 13.01 32.39
N TRP A 66 -7.17 13.33 31.17
CA TRP A 66 -8.41 14.09 30.97
C TRP A 66 -9.63 13.35 31.52
N GLN A 67 -9.71 12.03 31.30
CA GLN A 67 -10.79 11.19 31.84
C GLN A 67 -10.82 11.23 33.37
N LYS A 68 -9.65 11.19 34.02
CA LYS A 68 -9.53 11.29 35.48
C LYS A 68 -9.99 12.65 36.00
N HIS A 69 -9.55 13.75 35.37
CA HIS A 69 -9.93 15.10 35.76
C HIS A 69 -11.44 15.35 35.58
N ASN A 70 -12.05 14.84 34.50
CA ASN A 70 -13.48 14.98 34.25
C ASN A 70 -14.32 14.23 35.31
N LYS A 71 -13.87 13.07 35.76
CA LYS A 71 -14.57 12.28 36.80
C LYS A 71 -14.56 12.98 38.17
N GLN A 72 -13.52 13.76 38.49
CA GLN A 72 -13.42 14.51 39.75
C GLN A 72 -14.29 15.76 39.78
N ASN A 73 -14.65 16.33 38.63
CA ASN A 73 -15.56 17.49 38.55
C ASN A 73 -17.05 17.10 38.62
N LEU A 74 -17.36 15.80 38.63
CA LEU A 74 -18.72 15.25 38.66
C LEU A 74 -19.11 14.67 40.04
N GLN A 75 -18.28 14.84 41.06
CA GLN A 75 -18.52 14.48 42.46
C GLN A 75 -18.61 15.76 43.31
#